data_AF-G2ZK34-F1
#
_entry.id   AF-G2ZK34-F1
#
_cell.length_a   1.000
_cell.length_b   1.000
_cell.length_c   1.000
_cell.angle_alpha   90.00
_cell.angle_beta   90.00
_cell.angle_gamma   90.00
#
_symmetry.space_group_name_H-M   'P 1'
#
loop_
_entity.id
_entity.type
_entity.pdbx_description
1 polymer ?
#
loop_
_entity_poly.entity_id
_entity_poly.type
_entity_poly.pdbx_seq_one_letter_code
_entity_poly.pdbx_strand_id
1 'polypeptide(L)'
;MYLPALDDETLLRHAQADLDPLTSTPLEIELLKRFDALLNAQDETNPLLVVLEEHGIDQAEQLEKEIGLVDEYEGLDIRQLLEAIVAAGIDDAESLKERLARADEFDAIAKDAGDLFARLNTLATKE
;
A
#
# COMPACT_ATOMS: atom_id res chain seq x y z
N MET A 1 16.98 27.89 -22.62
CA MET A 1 16.45 26.57 -22.25
C MET A 1 17.55 25.54 -22.44
N TYR A 2 17.82 24.68 -21.46
CA TYR A 2 18.85 23.62 -21.61
C TYR A 2 18.15 22.31 -21.99
N LEU A 3 18.08 22.04 -23.29
CA LEU A 3 17.36 20.90 -23.89
C LEU A 3 17.74 19.52 -23.29
N PRO A 4 19.02 19.23 -22.94
CA PRO A 4 19.40 17.92 -22.42
C PRO A 4 18.96 17.60 -20.99
N ALA A 5 18.36 18.54 -20.26
CA ALA A 5 17.88 18.30 -18.89
C ALA A 5 16.35 18.16 -18.78
N LEU A 6 15.65 18.23 -19.90
CA LEU A 6 14.19 18.03 -19.94
C LEU A 6 13.88 16.54 -20.06
N ASP A 7 12.81 16.11 -19.40
CA ASP A 7 12.20 14.82 -19.70
C ASP A 7 11.55 14.86 -21.11
N ASP A 8 11.30 13.68 -21.65
CA ASP A 8 10.85 13.53 -23.04
C ASP A 8 9.47 14.18 -23.28
N GLU A 9 8.58 14.16 -22.29
CA GLU A 9 7.26 14.81 -22.35
C GLU A 9 7.35 16.34 -22.36
N THR A 10 8.15 16.91 -21.47
CA THR A 10 8.33 18.36 -21.36
C THR A 10 9.08 18.86 -22.59
N LEU A 11 10.04 18.09 -23.11
CA LEU A 11 10.69 18.36 -24.39
C LEU A 11 9.69 18.39 -25.55
N LEU A 12 8.81 17.39 -25.67
CA LEU A 12 7.77 17.34 -26.70
C LEU A 12 6.81 18.54 -26.58
N ARG A 13 6.34 18.86 -25.36
CA ARG A 13 5.41 19.97 -25.12
C ARG A 13 6.02 21.31 -25.53
N HIS A 14 7.29 21.53 -25.25
CA HIS A 14 7.99 22.74 -25.69
C HIS A 14 8.22 22.76 -27.19
N ALA A 15 8.60 21.64 -27.80
CA ALA A 15 8.81 21.56 -29.24
C ALA A 15 7.50 21.76 -30.04
N GLN A 16 6.36 21.33 -29.50
CA GLN A 16 5.04 21.62 -30.08
C GLN A 16 4.64 23.09 -29.91
N ALA A 17 4.96 23.71 -28.77
CA ALA A 17 4.67 25.12 -28.52
C ALA A 17 5.48 26.08 -29.42
N ASP A 18 6.71 25.68 -29.76
CA ASP A 18 7.59 26.43 -30.64
C ASP A 18 7.38 26.11 -32.14
N LEU A 19 6.45 25.20 -32.46
CA LEU A 19 6.15 24.80 -33.83
C LEU A 19 5.35 25.89 -34.54
N ASP A 20 5.99 26.57 -35.48
CA ASP A 20 5.35 27.55 -36.35
C ASP A 20 5.11 26.96 -37.76
N PRO A 21 3.86 26.89 -38.24
CA PRO A 21 3.51 26.34 -39.56
C PRO A 21 4.20 26.99 -40.75
N LEU A 22 4.70 28.23 -40.60
CA LEU A 22 5.33 28.99 -41.69
C LEU A 22 6.85 28.84 -41.74
N THR A 23 7.46 28.39 -40.65
CA THR A 23 8.93 28.29 -40.52
C THR A 23 9.39 26.86 -40.26
N SER A 24 8.52 26.00 -39.75
CA SER A 24 8.81 24.59 -39.50
C SER A 24 8.75 23.78 -40.80
N THR A 25 9.67 22.85 -40.93
CA THR A 25 9.72 21.94 -42.07
C THR A 25 8.70 20.81 -41.92
N PRO A 26 8.22 20.23 -43.05
CA PRO A 26 7.36 19.04 -43.01
C PRO A 26 8.00 17.86 -42.28
N LEU A 27 9.34 17.77 -42.31
CA LEU A 27 10.08 16.72 -41.63
C LEU A 27 10.03 16.88 -40.11
N GLU A 28 10.18 18.10 -39.59
CA GLU A 28 10.10 18.38 -38.14
C GLU A 28 8.70 18.08 -37.61
N ILE A 29 7.66 18.43 -38.36
CA ILE A 29 6.27 18.11 -38.02
C ILE A 29 6.07 16.59 -37.93
N GLU A 30 6.57 15.83 -38.91
CA GLU A 30 6.44 14.37 -38.90
C GLU A 30 7.30 13.70 -37.81
N LEU A 31 8.47 14.25 -37.49
CA LEU A 31 9.31 13.75 -36.40
C LEU A 31 8.61 13.94 -35.04
N LEU A 32 8.01 15.10 -34.80
CA LEU A 32 7.28 15.36 -33.56
C LEU A 32 6.05 14.47 -33.40
N LYS A 33 5.29 14.24 -34.48
CA LYS A 33 4.18 13.28 -34.46
C LYS A 33 4.63 11.86 -34.12
N ARG A 34 5.77 11.42 -34.66
CA ARG A 34 6.32 10.09 -34.36
C ARG A 34 6.84 9.99 -32.95
N PHE A 35 7.43 11.07 -32.42
CA PHE A 35 7.91 11.11 -31.04
C PHE A 35 6.74 11.07 -30.04
N ASP A 36 5.68 11.82 -30.30
CA ASP A 36 4.42 11.75 -29.56
C ASP A 36 3.81 10.33 -29.58
N ALA A 37 3.76 9.69 -30.74
CA ALA A 37 3.28 8.31 -30.85
C ALA A 37 4.17 7.31 -30.08
N LEU A 38 5.48 7.54 -30.01
CA LEU A 38 6.41 6.68 -29.25
C LEU A 38 6.22 6.82 -27.74
N LEU A 39 6.00 8.04 -27.25
CA LEU A 39 5.72 8.29 -25.83
C LEU A 39 4.41 7.62 -25.41
N ASN A 40 3.34 7.84 -26.18
CA ASN A 40 2.04 7.22 -25.88
C ASN A 40 2.07 5.69 -25.97
N ALA A 41 2.85 5.10 -26.90
CA ALA A 41 3.02 3.65 -26.98
C ALA A 41 3.80 3.06 -25.79
N GLN A 42 4.66 3.87 -25.16
CA GLN A 42 5.42 3.47 -23.98
C GLN A 42 4.52 3.40 -22.73
N ASP A 43 3.52 4.26 -22.67
CA ASP A 43 2.49 4.22 -21.61
C ASP A 43 1.55 3.01 -21.77
N GLU A 44 1.16 2.65 -23.00
CA GLU A 44 0.39 1.43 -23.28
C GLU A 44 1.12 0.13 -22.91
N THR A 45 2.46 0.18 -22.83
CA THR A 45 3.27 -0.98 -22.41
C THR A 45 3.54 -1.03 -20.91
N ASN A 46 3.08 -0.06 -20.13
CA ASN A 46 3.23 -0.09 -18.68
C ASN A 46 2.16 -1.01 -18.07
N PRO A 47 2.51 -2.23 -17.62
CA PRO A 47 1.53 -3.18 -17.11
C PRO A 47 0.80 -2.66 -15.87
N LEU A 48 1.39 -1.70 -15.13
CA LEU A 48 0.74 -1.08 -13.99
C LEU A 48 -0.39 -0.14 -14.43
N LEU A 49 -0.21 0.62 -15.52
CA LEU A 49 -1.26 1.50 -16.03
C LEU A 49 -2.47 0.69 -16.51
N VAL A 50 -2.23 -0.44 -17.18
CA VAL A 50 -3.30 -1.37 -17.59
C VAL A 50 -4.09 -1.88 -16.37
N VAL A 51 -3.40 -2.30 -15.31
CA VAL A 51 -4.05 -2.76 -14.07
C VAL A 51 -4.81 -1.63 -13.38
N LEU A 52 -4.26 -0.41 -13.35
CA LEU A 52 -4.92 0.75 -12.77
C LEU A 52 -6.19 1.13 -13.55
N GLU A 53 -6.14 1.10 -14.88
CA GLU A 53 -7.31 1.31 -15.74
C GLU A 53 -8.37 0.21 -15.57
N GLU A 54 -7.97 -1.06 -15.49
CA GLU A 54 -8.88 -2.20 -15.23
C GLU A 54 -9.63 -2.04 -13.92
N HIS A 55 -8.98 -1.45 -12.91
CA HIS A 55 -9.57 -1.15 -11.61
C HIS A 55 -10.24 0.23 -11.53
N GLY A 56 -10.25 1.01 -12.60
CA GLY A 56 -10.84 2.36 -12.62
C GLY A 56 -10.16 3.30 -11.62
N ILE A 57 -8.85 3.17 -11.45
CA ILE A 57 -8.03 3.97 -10.55
C ILE A 57 -7.32 5.03 -11.37
N ASP A 58 -7.97 6.18 -11.47
CA ASP A 58 -7.53 7.36 -12.20
C ASP A 58 -6.91 8.44 -11.29
N GLN A 59 -6.97 8.24 -9.96
CA GLN A 59 -6.39 9.14 -8.96
C GLN A 59 -5.49 8.40 -7.96
N ALA A 60 -4.37 9.02 -7.58
CA ALA A 60 -3.46 8.48 -6.57
C ALA A 60 -4.14 8.19 -5.21
N GLU A 61 -5.14 9.00 -4.83
CA GLU A 61 -5.92 8.80 -3.61
C GLU A 61 -6.81 7.53 -3.67
N GLN A 62 -7.31 7.17 -4.86
CA GLN A 62 -8.04 5.91 -5.05
C GLN A 62 -7.10 4.71 -4.98
N LEU A 63 -5.87 4.86 -5.48
CA LEU A 63 -4.84 3.82 -5.39
C LEU A 63 -4.48 3.52 -3.93
N GLU A 64 -4.28 4.56 -3.11
CA GLU A 64 -4.03 4.38 -1.67
C GLU A 64 -5.19 3.65 -0.97
N LYS A 65 -6.43 3.95 -1.36
CA LYS A 65 -7.63 3.33 -0.82
C LYS A 65 -7.80 1.86 -1.25
N GLU A 66 -7.53 1.55 -2.52
CA GLU A 66 -7.65 0.20 -3.09
C GLU A 66 -6.49 -0.72 -2.68
N ILE A 67 -5.28 -0.17 -2.50
CA ILE A 67 -4.14 -0.91 -1.93
C ILE A 67 -4.38 -1.25 -0.44
N GLY A 68 -5.38 -0.62 0.19
CA GLY A 68 -5.91 -1.09 1.47
C GLY A 68 -4.89 -1.06 2.61
N LEU A 69 -3.88 -0.20 2.53
CA LEU A 69 -3.06 0.14 3.69
C LEU A 69 -3.88 1.07 4.58
N VAL A 70 -4.84 0.49 5.29
CA VAL A 70 -5.54 1.19 6.35
C VAL A 70 -4.54 1.32 7.50
N ASP A 71 -3.98 2.51 7.65
CA ASP A 71 -3.00 2.78 8.69
C ASP A 71 -3.67 2.87 10.06
N GLU A 72 -4.92 3.32 10.08
CA GLU A 72 -5.69 3.50 11.30
C GLU A 72 -7.16 3.04 11.16
N TYR A 73 -7.66 2.31 12.16
CA TYR A 73 -9.09 1.99 12.31
C TYR A 73 -9.54 2.40 13.70
N GLU A 74 -10.54 3.28 13.77
CA GLU A 74 -11.05 3.84 15.04
C GLU A 74 -9.94 4.47 15.93
N GLY A 75 -8.88 5.02 15.32
CA GLY A 75 -7.75 5.64 16.01
C GLY A 75 -6.71 4.64 16.54
N LEU A 76 -6.80 3.36 16.14
CA LEU A 76 -5.79 2.34 16.42
C LEU A 76 -4.89 2.14 15.19
N ASP A 77 -3.58 2.17 15.40
CA ASP A 77 -2.58 1.85 14.37
C ASP A 77 -2.67 0.37 14.00
N ILE A 78 -3.24 0.08 12.82
CA ILE A 78 -3.45 -1.29 12.35
C ILE A 78 -2.14 -1.89 11.85
N ARG A 79 -1.19 -1.09 11.35
CA ARG A 79 0.07 -1.60 10.83
C ARG A 79 0.86 -2.31 11.93
N GLN A 80 0.97 -1.69 13.10
CA GLN A 80 1.64 -2.31 14.24
C GLN A 80 0.97 -3.62 14.67
N LEU A 81 -0.37 -3.66 14.63
CA LEU A 81 -1.13 -4.87 14.95
C LEU A 81 -0.90 -5.98 13.91
N LEU A 82 -0.95 -5.65 12.61
CA LEU A 82 -0.70 -6.59 11.52
C LEU A 82 0.74 -7.13 11.56
N GLU A 83 1.73 -6.27 11.82
CA GLU A 83 3.12 -6.70 12.00
C GLU A 83 3.27 -7.71 13.14
N ALA A 84 2.61 -7.46 14.28
CA ALA A 84 2.63 -8.38 15.41
C ALA A 84 1.93 -9.72 15.10
N ILE A 85 0.80 -9.70 14.39
CA ILE A 85 0.06 -10.89 13.96
C ILE A 85 0.92 -11.74 13.01
N VAL A 86 1.55 -11.10 12.02
CA VAL A 86 2.46 -11.76 11.07
C VAL A 86 3.68 -12.32 11.79
N ALA A 87 4.30 -11.56 12.70
CA ALA A 87 5.44 -12.02 13.50
C ALA A 87 5.09 -13.20 14.41
N ALA A 88 3.83 -13.30 14.86
CA ALA A 88 3.33 -14.44 15.61
C ALA A 88 3.03 -15.69 14.75
N GLY A 89 3.25 -15.59 13.43
CA GLY A 89 3.02 -16.66 12.46
C GLY A 89 1.54 -16.94 12.23
N ILE A 90 0.68 -15.93 12.39
CA ILE A 90 -0.77 -16.05 12.18
C ILE A 90 -1.08 -15.47 10.81
N ASP A 91 -1.55 -16.31 9.91
CA ASP A 91 -1.80 -16.00 8.50
C ASP A 91 -3.30 -15.92 8.16
N ASP A 92 -4.19 -16.32 9.08
CA ASP A 92 -5.64 -16.23 8.89
C ASP A 92 -6.41 -15.84 10.16
N ALA A 93 -7.65 -15.37 9.94
CA ALA A 93 -8.51 -14.84 11.00
C ALA A 93 -9.02 -15.92 11.97
N GLU A 94 -9.19 -17.17 11.53
CA GLU A 94 -9.63 -18.26 12.42
C GLU A 94 -8.49 -18.67 13.35
N SER A 95 -7.25 -18.78 12.83
CA SER A 95 -6.05 -19.00 13.64
C SER A 95 -5.87 -17.92 14.71
N LEU A 96 -6.17 -16.65 14.40
CA LEU A 96 -6.15 -15.56 15.39
C LEU A 96 -7.18 -15.77 16.50
N LYS A 97 -8.44 -16.07 16.14
CA LYS A 97 -9.53 -16.30 17.10
C LYS A 97 -9.24 -17.47 18.03
N GLU A 98 -8.78 -18.59 17.49
CA GLU A 98 -8.45 -19.77 18.29
C GLU A 98 -7.33 -19.50 19.28
N ARG A 99 -6.36 -18.67 18.92
CA ARG A 99 -5.24 -18.33 19.80
C ARG A 99 -5.66 -17.38 20.91
N LEU A 100 -6.53 -16.41 20.62
CA LEU A 100 -7.14 -15.55 21.62
C LEU A 100 -8.01 -16.35 22.60
N ALA A 101 -8.86 -17.24 22.11
CA ALA A 101 -9.71 -18.08 22.96
C ALA A 101 -8.89 -18.95 23.93
N ARG A 102 -7.79 -19.56 23.44
CA ARG A 102 -6.86 -20.32 24.28
C ARG A 102 -6.17 -19.46 25.33
N ALA A 103 -5.84 -18.21 25.01
CA ALA A 103 -5.23 -17.29 25.96
C ALA A 103 -6.20 -16.94 27.10
N ASP A 104 -7.48 -16.68 26.78
CA ASP A 104 -8.52 -16.41 27.76
C ASP A 104 -8.75 -17.60 28.71
N GLU A 105 -8.78 -18.82 28.16
CA GLU A 105 -8.88 -20.04 28.96
C GLU A 105 -7.69 -20.23 29.90
N PHE A 106 -6.47 -19.97 29.42
CA PHE A 106 -5.27 -20.06 30.23
C PHE A 106 -5.28 -19.05 31.38
N ASP A 107 -5.68 -17.80 31.11
CA ASP A 107 -5.79 -16.75 32.11
C ASP A 107 -6.82 -17.09 33.20
N ALA A 108 -7.94 -17.72 32.83
CA ALA A 108 -8.93 -18.22 33.77
C ALA A 108 -8.33 -19.29 34.70
N ILE A 109 -7.63 -20.27 34.11
CA ILE A 109 -6.98 -21.36 34.87
C ILE A 109 -5.88 -20.80 35.80
N ALA A 110 -5.09 -19.84 35.32
CA ALA A 110 -4.02 -19.23 36.11
C ALA A 110 -4.56 -18.46 37.32
N LYS A 111 -5.68 -17.75 37.15
CA LYS A 111 -6.38 -17.07 38.26
C LYS A 111 -6.93 -18.07 39.27
N ASP A 112 -7.61 -19.12 38.81
CA ASP A 112 -8.17 -20.16 39.70
C ASP A 112 -7.07 -20.87 40.50
N ALA A 113 -5.93 -21.17 39.85
CA ALA A 113 -4.77 -21.73 40.51
C ALA A 113 -4.18 -20.75 41.54
N GLY A 114 -4.04 -19.47 41.18
CA GLY A 114 -3.58 -18.42 42.09
C GLY A 114 -4.45 -18.30 43.34
N ASP A 115 -5.78 -18.35 43.17
CA ASP A 115 -6.74 -18.34 44.27
C ASP A 115 -6.62 -19.58 45.16
N LEU A 116 -6.42 -20.77 44.57
CA LEU A 116 -6.16 -22.00 45.30
C LEU A 116 -4.87 -21.92 46.12
N PHE A 117 -3.78 -21.44 45.53
CA PHE A 117 -2.50 -21.25 46.23
C PHE A 117 -2.60 -20.18 47.32
N ALA A 118 -3.33 -19.10 47.09
CA ALA A 118 -3.59 -18.09 48.11
C ALA A 118 -4.37 -18.67 49.30
N ARG A 119 -5.42 -19.46 49.03
CA ARG A 119 -6.17 -20.17 50.07
C ARG A 119 -5.30 -21.16 50.84
N LEU A 120 -4.51 -21.99 50.15
CA LEU A 120 -3.57 -22.91 50.78
C LEU A 120 -2.55 -22.19 51.67
N ASN A 121 -2.00 -21.08 51.20
CA ASN A 121 -1.05 -20.29 51.98
C ASN A 121 -1.72 -19.69 53.23
N THR A 122 -2.96 -19.19 53.12
CA THR A 122 -3.71 -18.68 54.29
C THR A 122 -4.07 -19.77 55.31
N LEU A 123 -4.23 -21.02 54.89
CA LEU A 123 -4.42 -22.17 55.77
C LEU A 123 -3.11 -22.57 56.46
N ALA A 124 -2.00 -22.62 55.72
CA ALA A 124 -0.69 -22.98 56.24
C ALA A 124 -0.08 -21.93 57.19
N THR A 125 -0.47 -20.66 57.07
CA THR A 125 0.00 -19.56 57.95
C THR A 125 -0.93 -19.28 59.14
N LYS A 126 -2.07 -19.98 59.26
CA LYS A 126 -3.02 -19.86 60.37
C LYS A 126 -2.86 -20.93 61.46
N GLU A 127 -1.85 -21.79 61.37
CA GLU A 127 -1.36 -22.62 62.49
C GLU A 127 -0.15 -21.95 63.17
#